data_AF-A0A183HKH2-F1
#
_entry.id   AF-A0A183HKH2-F1
#
_cell.length_a   1.000
_cell.length_b   1.000
_cell.length_c   1.000
_cell.angle_alpha   90.00
_cell.angle_beta   90.00
_cell.angle_gamma   90.00
#
_symmetry.space_group_name_H-M   'P 1'
#
loop_
_entity.id
_entity.type
_entity.pdbx_description
1 polymer ?
#
loop_
_entity_poly.entity_id
_entity_poly.type
_entity_poly.pdbx_seq_one_letter_code
_entity_poly.pdbx_strand_id
1 'polypeptide(L)'
;MGARTYTAAVDVWSVGCIFAELLGRRILFQAHGPVEQLNMIVDLLGTPAEEEMKTACEGARKHILSSPFRQPNPQKIIQLTQGNDDAVDLLTRLVTFDPEKRITVDAALSHRYLDEGRMRFHSCMCSCCYTTPSNVRIFSQILDPVHEHPFDPRWEKELSRMSMFDLRDRMYRFVTERAPPFGVALTINPNSASYKTFTRL
;
A
#
# COMPACT_ATOMS: atom_id res chain seq x y z
N MET A 1 0.99 13.74 6.95
CA MET A 1 0.79 13.58 8.42
C MET A 1 1.90 12.67 8.95
N GLY A 2 2.87 13.22 9.69
CA GLY A 2 4.06 12.49 10.15
C GLY A 2 3.80 11.73 11.45
N ALA A 3 3.39 10.47 11.34
CA ALA A 3 3.33 9.56 12.48
C ALA A 3 4.75 9.20 12.94
N ARG A 4 4.99 9.15 14.26
CA ARG A 4 6.27 8.69 14.85
C ARG A 4 6.47 7.18 14.73
N THR A 5 5.40 6.45 14.46
CA THR A 5 5.35 5.00 14.25
C THR A 5 4.72 4.73 12.89
N TYR A 6 5.55 4.31 11.94
CA TYR A 6 5.08 3.88 10.62
C TYR A 6 4.56 2.45 10.76
N THR A 7 3.29 2.22 10.43
CA THR A 7 2.66 0.89 10.43
C THR A 7 2.01 0.64 9.08
N ALA A 8 1.58 -0.60 8.84
CA ALA A 8 0.83 -0.97 7.64
C ALA A 8 -0.41 -0.09 7.40
N ALA A 9 -0.95 0.55 8.44
CA ALA A 9 -2.07 1.47 8.29
C ALA A 9 -1.75 2.63 7.33
N VAL A 10 -0.49 3.08 7.24
CA VAL A 10 -0.10 4.15 6.30
C VAL A 10 -0.28 3.70 4.85
N ASP A 11 0.04 2.44 4.54
CA ASP A 11 -0.18 1.87 3.22
C ASP A 11 -1.67 1.70 2.93
N VAL A 12 -2.47 1.31 3.93
CA VAL A 12 -3.93 1.19 3.80
C VAL A 12 -4.59 2.53 3.44
N TRP A 13 -4.11 3.65 4.00
CA TRP A 13 -4.57 4.99 3.60
C TRP A 13 -4.29 5.26 2.11
N SER A 14 -3.10 4.88 1.65
CA SER A 14 -2.69 5.04 0.25
C SER A 14 -3.56 4.18 -0.66
N VAL A 15 -3.87 2.95 -0.26
CA VAL A 15 -4.83 2.08 -0.95
C VAL A 15 -6.21 2.73 -1.02
N GLY A 16 -6.69 3.35 0.06
CA GLY A 16 -7.94 4.11 0.07
C GLY A 16 -7.96 5.25 -0.95
N CYS A 17 -6.87 6.02 -1.04
CA CYS A 17 -6.73 7.09 -2.03
C CYS A 17 -6.76 6.54 -3.47
N ILE A 18 -5.99 5.48 -3.75
CA ILE A 18 -5.94 4.83 -5.07
C ILE A 18 -7.31 4.27 -5.43
N PHE A 19 -7.98 3.61 -4.48
CA PHE A 19 -9.28 3.01 -4.69
C PHE A 19 -10.33 4.08 -5.03
N ALA A 20 -10.38 5.18 -4.28
CA ALA A 20 -11.24 6.32 -4.60
C ALA A 20 -10.93 6.93 -5.98
N GLU A 21 -9.66 7.01 -6.36
CA GLU A 21 -9.25 7.51 -7.67
C GLU A 21 -9.68 6.57 -8.81
N LEU A 22 -9.58 5.25 -8.63
CA LEU A 22 -10.05 4.28 -9.61
C LEU A 22 -11.57 4.36 -9.81
N LEU A 23 -12.32 4.55 -8.72
CA LEU A 23 -13.78 4.69 -8.75
C LEU A 23 -14.22 6.02 -9.40
N GLY A 24 -13.59 7.12 -9.01
CA GLY A 24 -13.93 8.48 -9.46
C GLY A 24 -13.22 8.95 -10.73
N ARG A 25 -12.24 8.18 -11.23
CA ARG A 25 -11.34 8.51 -12.35
C ARG A 25 -10.64 9.87 -12.21
N ARG A 26 -10.43 10.32 -10.97
CA ARG A 26 -9.78 11.58 -10.62
C ARG A 26 -9.05 11.42 -9.30
N ILE A 27 -7.85 11.97 -9.22
CA ILE A 27 -7.05 12.02 -7.99
C ILE A 27 -7.93 12.56 -6.83
N LEU A 28 -7.99 11.82 -5.73
CA LEU A 28 -8.82 12.15 -4.58
C LEU A 28 -8.40 13.47 -3.91
N PHE A 29 -7.09 13.66 -3.71
CA PHE A 29 -6.51 14.83 -3.06
C PHE A 29 -5.47 15.51 -3.97
N GLN A 30 -5.93 16.39 -4.86
CA GLN A 30 -5.09 17.20 -5.75
C GLN A 30 -4.56 18.45 -5.02
N ALA A 31 -3.59 18.26 -4.13
CA ALA A 31 -3.01 19.36 -3.36
C ALA A 31 -1.63 19.78 -3.88
N HIS A 32 -1.35 21.08 -3.82
CA HIS A 32 -0.05 21.68 -4.16
C HIS A 32 0.88 21.79 -2.95
N GLY A 33 0.41 21.50 -1.74
CA GLY A 33 1.24 21.47 -0.55
C GLY A 33 0.58 20.80 0.67
N PRO A 34 1.32 20.63 1.77
CA PRO A 34 0.86 19.86 2.93
C PRO A 34 -0.38 20.45 3.63
N VAL A 35 -0.49 21.78 3.66
CA VAL A 35 -1.63 22.47 4.31
C VAL A 35 -2.90 22.29 3.47
N GLU A 36 -2.80 22.46 2.15
CA GLU A 36 -3.91 22.23 1.24
C GLU A 36 -4.34 20.76 1.28
N GLN A 37 -3.39 19.82 1.27
CA GLN A 37 -3.69 18.40 1.40
C GLN A 37 -4.46 18.11 2.69
N LEU A 38 -4.04 18.69 3.81
CA LEU A 38 -4.74 18.55 5.08
C LEU A 38 -6.15 19.13 5.02
N ASN A 39 -6.32 20.30 4.41
CA ASN A 39 -7.64 20.91 4.25
C ASN A 39 -8.58 20.03 3.43
N MET A 40 -8.12 19.47 2.30
CA MET A 40 -8.92 18.58 1.47
C MET A 40 -9.34 17.30 2.20
N ILE A 41 -8.45 16.75 3.05
CA ILE A 41 -8.77 15.59 3.88
C ILE A 41 -9.88 15.94 4.88
N VAL A 42 -9.76 17.08 5.55
CA VAL A 42 -10.77 17.56 6.52
C VAL A 42 -12.08 17.93 5.82
N ASP A 43 -12.06 18.43 4.58
CA ASP A 43 -13.28 18.69 3.79
C ASP A 43 -14.03 17.40 3.43
N LEU A 44 -13.32 16.28 3.29
CA LEU A 44 -13.93 14.98 3.02
C LEU A 44 -14.45 14.33 4.30
N LEU A 45 -13.60 14.24 5.33
CA LEU A 45 -13.83 13.45 6.53
C LEU A 45 -14.42 14.24 7.70
N GLY A 46 -14.44 15.57 7.62
CA GLY A 46 -14.81 16.46 8.71
C GLY A 46 -13.63 16.78 9.63
N THR A 47 -13.86 17.69 10.58
CA THR A 47 -12.88 18.04 11.61
C THR A 47 -12.72 16.85 12.56
N PRO A 48 -11.51 16.24 12.66
CA PRO A 48 -11.28 15.09 13.54
C PRO A 48 -11.39 15.49 15.01
N ALA A 49 -11.82 14.55 15.85
CA ALA A 49 -11.78 14.73 17.30
C ALA A 49 -10.32 14.76 17.81
N GLU A 50 -10.12 15.29 19.01
CA GLU A 50 -8.77 15.39 19.61
C GLU A 50 -8.08 14.02 19.75
N GLU A 51 -8.85 12.99 20.12
CA GLU A 51 -8.38 11.61 20.22
C GLU A 51 -7.89 11.04 18.88
N GLU A 52 -8.52 11.43 17.77
CA GLU A 52 -8.13 10.98 16.42
C GLU A 52 -6.87 11.70 15.92
N MET A 53 -6.48 12.80 16.57
CA MET A 53 -5.26 13.57 16.27
C MET A 53 -4.08 13.18 17.17
N LYS A 54 -4.19 12.14 18.01
CA LYS A 54 -3.14 11.72 18.97
C LYS A 54 -1.77 11.47 18.32
N THR A 55 -1.74 10.97 17.08
CA THR A 55 -0.51 10.68 16.32
C THR A 55 -0.14 11.78 15.33
N ALA A 56 -0.92 12.87 15.24
CA ALA A 56 -0.67 13.97 14.32
C ALA A 56 0.53 14.81 14.78
N CYS A 57 1.27 15.38 13.82
CA CYS A 57 2.32 16.33 14.16
C CYS A 57 1.73 17.65 14.69
N GLU A 58 2.50 18.35 15.53
CA GLU A 58 2.06 19.58 16.21
C GLU A 58 1.53 20.64 15.24
N GLY A 59 2.23 20.85 14.11
CA GLY A 59 1.81 21.80 13.08
C GLY A 59 0.44 21.46 12.47
N ALA A 60 0.17 20.18 12.19
CA ALA A 60 -1.12 19.75 11.65
C ALA A 60 -2.23 19.92 12.69
N ARG A 61 -1.98 19.53 13.95
CA ARG A 61 -2.95 19.69 15.04
C ARG A 61 -3.28 21.16 15.29
N LYS A 62 -2.28 22.03 15.34
CA LYS A 62 -2.48 23.48 15.49
C LYS A 62 -3.30 24.07 14.34
N HIS A 63 -3.00 23.68 13.10
CA HIS A 63 -3.73 24.12 11.91
C HIS A 63 -5.22 23.73 11.99
N ILE A 64 -5.52 22.46 12.29
CA ILE A 64 -6.89 21.96 12.42
C ILE A 64 -7.65 22.69 13.53
N LEU A 65 -7.05 22.81 14.73
CA LEU A 65 -7.69 23.46 15.88
C LEU A 65 -7.92 24.96 15.68
N SER A 66 -7.08 25.62 14.86
CA SER A 66 -7.27 27.03 14.49
C SER A 66 -8.26 27.24 13.35
N SER A 67 -8.68 26.17 12.66
CA SER A 67 -9.59 26.23 11.53
C SER A 67 -11.05 26.10 11.99
N PRO A 68 -12.02 26.66 11.23
CA PRO A 68 -13.44 26.42 11.50
C PRO A 68 -13.79 24.93 11.47
N PHE A 69 -14.74 24.54 12.32
CA PHE A 69 -15.29 23.20 12.33
C PHE A 69 -15.97 22.86 11.00
N ARG A 70 -15.69 21.66 10.46
CA ARG A 70 -16.26 21.13 9.22
C ARG A 70 -16.97 19.81 9.49
N GLN A 71 -18.19 19.68 8.97
CA GLN A 71 -18.94 18.42 9.01
C GLN A 71 -18.36 17.42 8.00
N PRO A 72 -18.39 16.11 8.28
CA PRO A 72 -18.03 15.09 7.29
C PRO A 72 -18.90 15.18 6.03
N ASN A 73 -18.33 14.83 4.87
CA ASN A 73 -19.03 14.85 3.59
C ASN A 73 -19.25 13.42 3.03
N PRO A 74 -20.18 12.64 3.61
CA PRO A 74 -20.46 11.27 3.15
C PRO A 74 -21.00 11.25 1.72
N GLN A 75 -21.69 12.32 1.29
CA GLN A 75 -22.20 12.44 -0.07
C GLN A 75 -21.08 12.38 -1.12
N LYS A 76 -19.90 12.93 -0.81
CA LYS A 76 -18.75 12.85 -1.71
C LYS A 76 -18.28 11.40 -1.90
N ILE A 77 -18.26 10.61 -0.83
CA ILE A 77 -17.89 9.19 -0.86
C ILE A 77 -18.93 8.38 -1.65
N ILE A 78 -20.22 8.64 -1.43
CA ILE A 78 -21.34 8.01 -2.17
C ILE A 78 -21.23 8.32 -3.68
N GLN A 79 -20.92 9.57 -4.03
CA GLN A 79 -20.72 9.96 -5.44
C GLN A 79 -19.52 9.25 -6.08
N LEU A 80 -18.38 9.17 -5.37
CA LEU A 80 -17.18 8.48 -5.87
C LEU A 80 -17.46 7.01 -6.16
N THR A 81 -18.22 6.36 -5.28
CA THR A 81 -18.56 4.93 -5.32
C THR A 81 -19.80 4.62 -6.18
N GLN A 82 -20.38 5.63 -6.84
CA GLN A 82 -21.58 5.49 -7.66
C GLN A 82 -22.79 4.89 -6.91
N GLY A 83 -22.85 5.10 -5.59
CA GLY A 83 -23.93 4.59 -4.74
C GLY A 83 -23.85 3.10 -4.41
N ASN A 84 -22.73 2.42 -4.65
CA ASN A 84 -22.54 1.04 -4.19
C ASN A 84 -22.23 1.01 -2.68
N ASP A 85 -23.14 0.47 -1.88
CA ASP A 85 -23.03 0.45 -0.41
C ASP A 85 -21.77 -0.27 0.10
N ASP A 86 -21.40 -1.41 -0.50
CA ASP A 86 -20.20 -2.15 -0.12
C ASP A 86 -18.92 -1.34 -0.44
N ALA A 87 -18.94 -0.58 -1.54
CA ALA A 87 -17.82 0.30 -1.91
C ALA A 87 -17.72 1.51 -0.97
N VAL A 88 -18.86 2.08 -0.54
CA VAL A 88 -18.93 3.17 0.45
C VAL A 88 -18.35 2.70 1.78
N ASP A 89 -18.79 1.54 2.27
CA ASP A 89 -18.31 0.98 3.54
C ASP A 89 -16.80 0.72 3.48
N LEU A 90 -16.32 0.02 2.45
CA LEU A 90 -14.89 -0.26 2.29
C LEU A 90 -14.07 1.02 2.21
N LEU A 91 -14.47 1.97 1.35
CA LEU A 91 -13.71 3.22 1.17
C LEU A 91 -13.67 4.02 2.47
N THR A 92 -14.79 4.16 3.18
CA THR A 92 -14.85 4.89 4.46
C THR A 92 -13.88 4.31 5.50
N ARG A 93 -13.80 2.98 5.58
CA ARG A 93 -12.89 2.29 6.51
C ARG A 93 -11.41 2.36 6.09
N LEU A 94 -11.12 2.47 4.79
CA LEU A 94 -9.76 2.69 4.26
C LEU A 94 -9.26 4.11 4.54
N VAL A 95 -10.11 5.13 4.32
CA VAL A 95 -9.78 6.55 4.58
C VAL A 95 -10.28 7.04 5.94
N THR A 96 -9.88 6.35 7.01
CA THR A 96 -10.12 6.78 8.41
C THR A 96 -8.91 7.54 8.97
N PHE A 97 -9.12 8.63 9.73
CA PHE A 97 -8.05 9.44 10.32
C PHE A 97 -7.16 8.65 11.27
N ASP A 98 -7.77 8.06 12.30
CA ASP A 98 -7.05 7.29 13.33
C ASP A 98 -6.48 6.00 12.71
N PRO A 99 -5.14 5.85 12.67
CA PRO A 99 -4.52 4.66 12.09
C PRO A 99 -4.87 3.37 12.84
N GLU A 100 -5.27 3.44 14.12
CA GLU A 100 -5.68 2.26 14.90
C GLU A 100 -7.12 1.83 14.60
N LYS A 101 -7.96 2.76 14.12
CA LYS A 101 -9.34 2.47 13.71
C LYS A 101 -9.47 2.12 12.23
N ARG A 102 -8.44 2.41 11.44
CA ARG A 102 -8.38 2.08 10.01
C ARG A 102 -8.44 0.57 9.81
N ILE A 103 -9.19 0.12 8.81
CA ILE A 103 -9.33 -1.32 8.51
C ILE A 103 -7.95 -1.97 8.29
N THR A 104 -7.77 -3.19 8.80
CA THR A 104 -6.56 -3.96 8.51
C THR A 104 -6.62 -4.56 7.10
N VAL A 105 -5.47 -4.97 6.56
CA VAL A 105 -5.41 -5.61 5.25
C VAL A 105 -6.24 -6.89 5.23
N ASP A 106 -6.16 -7.73 6.27
CA ASP A 106 -6.92 -8.98 6.37
C ASP A 106 -8.44 -8.73 6.38
N ALA A 107 -8.88 -7.71 7.11
CA ALA A 107 -10.28 -7.32 7.16
C ALA A 107 -10.77 -6.73 5.84
N ALA A 108 -9.91 -5.96 5.14
CA ALA A 108 -10.22 -5.43 3.82
C ALA A 108 -10.33 -6.55 2.77
N LEU A 109 -9.41 -7.51 2.76
CA LEU A 109 -9.45 -8.67 1.85
C LEU A 109 -10.66 -9.59 2.10
N SER A 110 -11.20 -9.57 3.32
CA SER A 110 -12.42 -10.30 3.70
C SER A 110 -13.70 -9.48 3.50
N HIS A 111 -13.59 -8.26 2.94
CA HIS A 111 -14.73 -7.38 2.73
C HIS A 111 -15.55 -7.81 1.51
N ARG A 112 -16.89 -7.76 1.62
CA ARG A 112 -17.83 -8.22 0.57
C ARG A 112 -17.58 -7.59 -0.80
N TYR A 113 -17.23 -6.29 -0.80
CA TYR A 113 -16.84 -5.57 -2.02
C TYR A 113 -15.74 -6.26 -2.84
N LEU A 114 -14.81 -6.97 -2.18
CA LEU A 114 -13.68 -7.64 -2.84
C LEU A 114 -13.94 -9.12 -3.14
N ASP A 115 -15.02 -9.73 -2.68
CA ASP A 115 -15.27 -11.17 -2.82
C ASP A 115 -15.19 -11.64 -4.28
N GLU A 116 -15.89 -10.93 -5.18
CA GLU A 116 -15.89 -11.28 -6.60
C GLU A 116 -14.50 -11.08 -7.23
N GLY A 117 -13.83 -9.97 -6.92
CA GLY A 117 -12.48 -9.66 -7.42
C GLY A 117 -11.45 -10.68 -6.94
N ARG A 118 -11.53 -11.07 -5.67
CA ARG A 118 -10.69 -12.09 -5.04
C ARG A 118 -10.89 -13.45 -5.71
N MET A 119 -12.14 -13.86 -5.92
CA MET A 119 -12.42 -15.11 -6.63
C MET A 119 -11.97 -15.09 -8.09
N ARG A 120 -12.12 -13.97 -8.80
CA ARG A 120 -11.60 -13.80 -10.15
C ARG A 120 -10.09 -13.92 -10.20
N PHE A 121 -9.38 -13.27 -9.28
CA PHE A 121 -7.93 -13.41 -9.16
C PHE A 121 -7.53 -14.87 -8.96
N HIS A 122 -8.21 -15.60 -8.07
CA HIS A 122 -7.94 -17.02 -7.83
C HIS A 122 -8.40 -17.95 -8.96
N SER A 123 -9.29 -17.50 -9.83
CA SER A 123 -9.77 -18.29 -10.97
C SER A 123 -8.79 -18.32 -12.15
N CYS A 124 -7.91 -17.32 -12.29
CA CYS A 124 -7.04 -17.26 -13.47
C CYS A 124 -5.69 -16.53 -13.31
N MET A 125 -5.46 -15.73 -12.27
CA MET A 125 -4.28 -14.86 -12.16
C MET A 125 -3.31 -15.24 -11.03
N CYS A 126 -3.77 -15.95 -10.02
CA CYS A 126 -2.94 -16.32 -8.88
C CYS A 126 -1.94 -17.43 -9.21
N SER A 127 -0.85 -17.50 -8.45
CA SER A 127 0.12 -18.61 -8.46
C SER A 127 -0.23 -19.76 -7.50
N CYS A 128 -1.15 -19.55 -6.54
CA CYS A 128 -1.48 -20.55 -5.53
C CYS A 128 -2.54 -21.58 -5.96
N CYS A 129 -3.31 -21.30 -7.02
CA CYS A 129 -4.31 -22.20 -7.59
C CYS A 129 -3.84 -22.72 -8.96
N TYR A 130 -4.30 -23.90 -9.37
CA TYR A 130 -3.88 -24.51 -10.63
C TYR A 130 -5.04 -25.18 -11.36
N THR A 131 -4.90 -25.35 -12.68
CA THR A 131 -5.88 -26.07 -13.50
C THR A 131 -5.31 -27.44 -13.86
N THR A 132 -6.10 -28.49 -13.61
CA THR A 132 -5.74 -29.87 -13.95
C THR A 132 -5.79 -30.10 -15.47
N PRO A 133 -5.17 -31.18 -16.00
CA PRO A 133 -5.29 -31.54 -17.40
C PRO A 133 -6.73 -31.78 -17.88
N SER A 134 -7.64 -32.14 -16.97
CA SER A 134 -9.07 -32.29 -17.24
C SER A 134 -9.84 -30.96 -17.23
N ASN A 135 -9.14 -29.83 -17.24
CA ASN A 135 -9.69 -28.46 -17.23
C ASN A 135 -10.52 -28.13 -15.97
N VAL A 136 -10.22 -28.77 -14.84
CA VAL A 136 -10.82 -28.46 -13.53
C VAL A 136 -9.88 -27.56 -12.74
N ARG A 137 -10.38 -26.41 -12.28
CA ARG A 137 -9.65 -25.47 -11.41
C ARG A 137 -9.64 -25.98 -9.97
N ILE A 138 -8.46 -26.12 -9.39
CA ILE A 138 -8.25 -26.46 -7.97
C ILE A 138 -7.81 -25.19 -7.24
N PHE A 139 -8.62 -24.78 -6.26
CA PHE A 139 -8.37 -23.61 -5.44
C PHE A 139 -7.50 -23.97 -4.22
N SER A 140 -6.60 -23.06 -3.85
CA SER A 140 -5.85 -23.15 -2.60
C SER A 140 -6.78 -23.10 -1.40
N GLN A 141 -6.42 -23.79 -0.31
CA GLN A 141 -7.11 -23.66 0.98
C GLN A 141 -6.87 -22.29 1.62
N ILE A 142 -5.70 -21.70 1.34
CA ILE A 142 -5.31 -20.36 1.80
C ILE A 142 -5.22 -19.47 0.56
N LEU A 143 -6.22 -18.61 0.40
CA LEU A 143 -6.32 -17.69 -0.74
C LEU A 143 -5.32 -16.54 -0.60
N ASP A 144 -5.13 -16.00 0.60
CA ASP A 144 -4.20 -14.91 0.89
C ASP A 144 -3.07 -15.42 1.80
N PRO A 145 -2.04 -16.06 1.25
CA PRO A 145 -0.92 -16.54 2.04
C PRO A 145 -0.11 -15.37 2.59
N VAL A 146 0.23 -15.44 3.88
CA VAL A 146 1.21 -14.54 4.49
C VAL A 146 2.62 -15.03 4.18
N HIS A 147 3.58 -14.11 4.10
CA HIS A 147 4.97 -14.49 3.96
C HIS A 147 5.47 -15.19 5.24
N GLU A 148 6.08 -16.37 5.12
CA GLU A 148 6.45 -17.22 6.27
C GLU A 148 7.49 -16.57 7.20
N HIS A 149 8.32 -15.70 6.64
CA HIS A 149 9.37 -15.01 7.39
C HIS A 149 9.21 -13.49 7.27
N PRO A 150 9.21 -12.73 8.37
CA PRO A 150 9.27 -11.29 8.28
C PRO A 150 10.56 -10.88 7.56
N PHE A 151 10.52 -9.77 6.84
CA PHE A 151 11.73 -9.18 6.27
C PHE A 151 12.72 -8.87 7.40
N ASP A 152 13.97 -9.31 7.26
CA ASP A 152 15.01 -9.04 8.26
C ASP A 152 15.65 -7.66 8.01
N PRO A 153 15.36 -6.63 8.84
CA PRO A 153 15.91 -5.30 8.64
C PRO A 153 17.42 -5.23 8.92
N ARG A 154 18.02 -6.28 9.52
CA ARG A 154 19.48 -6.35 9.67
C ARG A 154 20.18 -6.41 8.33
N TRP A 155 19.55 -7.01 7.31
CA TRP A 155 20.12 -7.08 5.97
C TRP A 155 20.44 -5.68 5.42
N GLU A 156 19.52 -4.73 5.55
CA GLU A 156 19.73 -3.33 5.16
C GLU A 156 20.80 -2.63 6.03
N LYS A 157 20.80 -2.88 7.34
CA LYS A 157 21.80 -2.32 8.26
C LYS A 157 23.21 -2.84 7.99
N GLU A 158 23.34 -4.08 7.56
CA GLU A 158 24.64 -4.65 7.17
C GLU A 158 25.13 -4.03 5.87
N LEU A 159 24.26 -3.93 4.85
CA LEU A 159 24.61 -3.33 3.57
C LEU A 159 25.06 -1.88 3.70
N SER A 160 24.38 -1.08 4.55
CA SER A 160 24.74 0.33 4.78
C SER A 160 26.07 0.54 5.52
N ARG A 161 26.59 -0.49 6.18
CA ARG A 161 27.88 -0.44 6.91
C ARG A 161 29.05 -0.99 6.11
N MET A 162 28.78 -1.59 4.95
CA MET A 162 29.80 -2.17 4.07
C MET A 162 30.56 -1.08 3.31
N SER A 163 31.81 -1.38 2.96
CA SER A 163 32.51 -0.57 1.97
C SER A 163 31.79 -0.69 0.62
N MET A 164 31.99 0.27 -0.28
CA MET A 164 31.43 0.19 -1.63
C MET A 164 31.88 -1.07 -2.38
N PHE A 165 33.10 -1.56 -2.10
CA PHE A 165 33.62 -2.79 -2.67
C PHE A 165 32.84 -4.02 -2.19
N ASP A 166 32.70 -4.18 -0.87
CA ASP A 166 32.00 -5.32 -0.26
C ASP A 166 30.50 -5.31 -0.59
N LEU A 167 29.88 -4.13 -0.62
CA LEU A 167 28.50 -3.95 -1.04
C LEU A 167 28.31 -4.44 -2.49
N ARG A 168 29.22 -4.07 -3.38
CA ARG A 168 29.17 -4.46 -4.79
C ARG A 168 29.32 -5.96 -4.95
N ASP A 169 30.31 -6.57 -4.30
CA ASP A 169 30.54 -8.01 -4.35
C ASP A 169 29.34 -8.78 -3.78
N ARG A 170 28.78 -8.36 -2.64
CA ARG A 170 27.57 -8.97 -2.05
C ARG A 170 26.35 -8.88 -2.97
N MET A 171 26.12 -7.73 -3.61
CA MET A 171 25.02 -7.56 -4.58
C MET A 171 25.25 -8.40 -5.84
N TYR A 172 26.49 -8.46 -6.34
CA TYR A 172 26.84 -9.27 -7.50
C TYR A 172 26.52 -10.75 -7.23
N ARG A 173 27.04 -11.31 -6.13
CA ARG A 173 26.77 -12.70 -5.73
C ARG A 173 25.28 -12.94 -5.56
N PHE A 174 24.56 -12.05 -4.88
CA PHE A 174 23.11 -12.17 -4.71
C PHE A 174 22.37 -12.27 -6.05
N VAL A 175 22.79 -11.51 -7.07
CA VAL A 175 22.16 -11.56 -8.39
C VAL A 175 22.55 -12.82 -9.15
N THR A 176 23.84 -13.21 -9.13
CA THR A 176 24.34 -14.35 -9.91
C THR A 176 24.00 -15.72 -9.33
N GLU A 177 23.91 -15.81 -8.01
CA GLU A 177 23.66 -17.08 -7.30
C GLU A 177 22.17 -17.34 -7.05
N ARG A 178 21.31 -16.33 -7.25
CA ARG A 178 19.86 -16.48 -7.05
C ARG A 178 19.27 -17.38 -8.12
N ALA A 179 18.71 -18.51 -7.68
CA ALA A 179 17.90 -19.36 -8.55
C ALA A 179 16.68 -18.57 -9.08
N PRO A 180 16.41 -18.58 -10.39
CA PRO A 180 15.32 -17.80 -10.97
C PRO A 180 13.97 -18.37 -10.52
N PRO A 181 13.13 -17.60 -9.79
CA PRO A 181 11.84 -18.10 -9.32
C PRO A 181 10.83 -18.37 -10.46
N PHE A 182 11.05 -17.80 -11.65
CA PHE A 182 10.16 -17.91 -12.81
C PHE A 182 10.90 -18.22 -14.12
N GLY A 183 12.08 -18.84 -14.05
CA GLY A 183 12.88 -19.19 -15.23
C GLY A 183 13.59 -18.03 -15.93
N VAL A 184 13.32 -16.77 -15.56
CA VAL A 184 14.10 -15.61 -16.01
C VAL A 184 15.16 -15.31 -14.96
N ALA A 185 16.42 -15.56 -15.30
CA ALA A 185 17.55 -15.13 -14.48
C ALA A 185 17.53 -13.60 -14.36
N LEU A 186 17.57 -13.10 -13.12
CA LEU A 186 17.91 -11.71 -12.88
C LEU A 186 19.37 -11.55 -13.30
N THR A 187 19.60 -11.03 -14.51
CA THR A 187 20.94 -10.77 -15.00
C THR A 187 21.21 -9.28 -14.92
N ILE A 188 22.43 -8.91 -14.54
CA ILE A 188 22.87 -7.53 -14.69
C ILE A 188 22.99 -7.29 -16.19
N ASN A 189 22.20 -6.36 -16.73
CA ASN A 189 22.20 -6.07 -18.17
C ASN A 189 23.63 -5.64 -18.61
N PRO A 190 24.34 -6.46 -19.39
CA PRO A 190 25.73 -6.18 -19.78
C PRO A 190 25.83 -4.99 -20.73
N ASN A 191 24.71 -4.61 -21.37
CA ASN A 191 24.61 -3.47 -22.26
C ASN A 191 24.22 -2.18 -21.55
N SER A 192 23.95 -2.21 -20.23
CA SER A 192 23.65 -0.99 -19.48
C SER A 192 24.91 -0.12 -19.35
N ALA A 193 24.74 1.21 -19.45
CA ALA A 193 25.83 2.17 -19.29
C ALA A 193 26.57 1.99 -17.94
N SER A 194 25.83 1.59 -16.90
CA SER A 194 26.35 1.36 -15.56
C SER A 194 27.10 0.03 -15.39
N TYR A 195 26.97 -0.93 -16.32
CA TYR A 195 27.62 -2.25 -16.21
C TYR A 195 29.15 -2.14 -16.18
N LYS A 196 29.73 -1.35 -17.07
CA LYS A 196 31.19 -1.16 -17.15
C LYS A 196 31.78 -0.55 -15.88
N THR A 197 31.01 0.28 -15.17
CA THR A 197 31.39 0.86 -13.88
C THR A 197 31.22 -0.17 -12.76
N PHE A 198 30.12 -0.92 -12.81
CA PHE A 198 29.82 -2.00 -11.86
C PHE A 198 30.75 -3.21 -12.00
N THR A 199 31.54 -3.38 -13.06
CA THR A 199 32.51 -4.50 -13.14
C THR A 199 33.97 -4.08 -12.90
N ARG A 200 34.27 -2.78 -12.79
CA ARG A 200 35.65 -2.25 -12.71
C ARG A 200 36.12 -1.77 -11.34
N LEU A 201 35.21 -1.42 -10.43
CA LEU A 201 35.47 -1.31 -8.98
C LEU A 201 35.84 -2.67 -8.34
#